data_AF-A0A1Y2UQZ0-F1
#
_entry.id   AF-A0A1Y2UQZ0-F1
#
_cell.length_a   1.000
_cell.length_b   1.000
_cell.length_c   1.000
_cell.angle_alpha   90.00
_cell.angle_beta   90.00
_cell.angle_gamma   90.00
#
_symmetry.space_group_name_H-M   'P 1'
#
loop_
_entity.id
_entity.type
_entity.pdbx_description
1 polymer ?
#
loop_
_entity_poly.entity_id
_entity_poly.type
_entity_poly.pdbx_seq_one_letter_code
_entity_poly.pdbx_strand_id
1 'polypeptide(L)'
;MAITSETHELRGRQNAELFDYVDSSRTDEETFHFLGFEFLHRLNITGIQNDLIEIKEDVFGTRGGDCDKEKLSRLLNEYTTAIRNYNYIHEAHRLDYHTTERRKQRLKYKFQSMTTSYRHTRPFESHYYYLHDNARHPMPDVLRDKLRRWLPLRLSYSSQERRYRSKEFDEGKPPDEISPLVDNLVRLSVALVAVLVLAVPICIISVQPSLTKSLVTSIIFMVLFACALSFGVKSSNIETLVATATYSAVLVVFIGTNTQASTT
;
A
#
# COMPACT_ATOMS: atom_id res chain seq x y z
N MET A 1 -15.90 15.87 45.18
CA MET A 1 -16.16 14.41 45.03
C MET A 1 -16.95 14.05 43.76
N ALA A 2 -17.68 14.98 43.12
CA ALA A 2 -18.43 14.70 41.88
C ALA A 2 -17.57 14.61 40.60
N ILE A 3 -16.53 15.45 40.47
CA ILE A 3 -15.68 15.56 39.25
C ILE A 3 -14.89 14.26 38.96
N THR A 4 -14.51 13.53 40.02
CA THR A 4 -13.80 12.25 39.92
C THR A 4 -14.71 11.09 39.51
N SER A 5 -16.02 11.18 39.75
CA SER A 5 -16.99 10.16 39.33
C SER A 5 -17.30 10.26 37.84
N GLU A 6 -17.52 11.49 37.37
CA GLU A 6 -17.91 11.78 35.97
C GLU A 6 -16.76 11.47 34.98
N THR A 7 -15.52 11.74 35.37
CA THR A 7 -14.32 11.38 34.59
C THR A 7 -14.09 9.87 34.50
N HIS A 8 -14.42 9.12 35.56
CA HIS A 8 -14.28 7.67 35.58
C HIS A 8 -15.36 6.98 34.72
N GLU A 9 -16.59 7.50 34.74
CA GLU A 9 -17.68 7.02 33.88
C GLU A 9 -17.44 7.31 32.39
N LEU A 10 -16.96 8.51 32.06
CA LEU A 10 -16.60 8.86 30.68
C LEU A 10 -15.49 7.96 30.12
N ARG A 11 -14.46 7.67 30.93
CA ARG A 11 -13.36 6.79 30.53
C ARG A 11 -13.82 5.34 30.38
N GLY A 12 -14.72 4.88 31.25
CA GLY A 12 -15.36 3.56 31.13
C GLY A 12 -16.14 3.41 29.82
N ARG A 13 -16.93 4.44 29.46
CA ARG A 13 -17.67 4.47 28.20
C ARG A 13 -16.77 4.49 26.96
N GLN A 14 -15.69 5.28 26.98
CA GLN A 14 -14.71 5.31 25.89
C GLN A 14 -14.04 3.94 25.68
N ASN A 15 -13.69 3.25 26.76
CA ASN A 15 -13.07 1.93 26.68
C ASN A 15 -14.03 0.88 26.10
N ALA A 16 -15.32 0.95 26.44
CA ALA A 16 -16.34 0.08 25.87
C ALA A 16 -16.53 0.34 24.37
N GLU A 17 -16.67 1.61 23.95
CA GLU A 17 -16.76 2.00 22.53
C GLU A 17 -15.53 1.53 21.73
N LEU A 18 -14.33 1.62 22.33
CA LEU A 18 -13.09 1.13 21.73
C LEU A 18 -13.09 -0.38 21.55
N PHE A 19 -13.45 -1.14 22.59
CA PHE A 19 -13.48 -2.60 22.53
C PHE A 19 -14.47 -3.08 21.46
N ASP A 20 -15.69 -2.55 21.47
CA ASP A 20 -16.73 -2.89 20.49
C ASP A 20 -16.31 -2.53 19.06
N TYR A 21 -15.62 -1.40 18.87
CA TYR A 21 -15.08 -1.02 17.58
C TYR A 21 -14.00 -2.00 17.11
N VAL A 22 -13.03 -2.35 17.97
CA VAL A 22 -11.94 -3.26 17.61
C VAL A 22 -12.50 -4.65 17.28
N ASP A 23 -13.41 -5.18 18.09
CA ASP A 23 -14.01 -6.49 17.86
C ASP A 23 -14.79 -6.53 16.53
N SER A 24 -15.63 -5.53 16.27
CA SER A 24 -16.34 -5.41 14.98
C SER A 24 -15.42 -5.12 13.79
N SER A 25 -14.29 -4.44 13.99
CA SER A 25 -13.34 -4.19 12.91
C SER A 25 -12.65 -5.46 12.42
N ARG A 26 -12.50 -6.49 13.27
CA ARG A 26 -11.91 -7.77 12.88
C ARG A 26 -12.79 -8.58 11.93
N THR A 27 -14.11 -8.41 12.01
CA THR A 27 -15.08 -9.12 11.16
C THR A 27 -15.46 -8.32 9.93
N ASP A 28 -15.54 -6.99 10.06
CA ASP A 28 -16.11 -6.11 9.04
C ASP A 28 -15.05 -5.46 8.14
N GLU A 29 -13.78 -5.41 8.55
CA GLU A 29 -12.70 -4.78 7.76
C GLU A 29 -11.65 -5.83 7.35
N GLU A 30 -11.50 -6.01 6.04
CA GLU A 30 -10.46 -6.89 5.48
C GLU A 30 -9.06 -6.29 5.65
N THR A 31 -8.95 -4.96 5.57
CA THR A 31 -7.72 -4.20 5.81
C THR A 31 -7.97 -3.10 6.84
N PHE A 32 -7.11 -3.04 7.86
CA PHE A 32 -7.21 -1.99 8.87
C PHE A 32 -6.73 -0.65 8.30
N HIS A 33 -7.51 0.42 8.50
CA HIS A 33 -7.10 1.76 8.12
C HIS A 33 -6.90 2.64 9.35
N PHE A 34 -5.87 3.47 9.34
CA PHE A 34 -5.53 4.32 10.47
C PHE A 34 -5.69 5.81 10.14
N LEU A 35 -5.95 6.60 11.18
CA LEU A 35 -6.07 8.05 11.09
C LEU A 35 -4.67 8.66 10.96
N GLY A 36 -4.49 9.53 9.97
CA GLY A 36 -3.31 10.34 9.81
C GLY A 36 -3.24 11.46 10.83
N PHE A 37 -2.15 11.57 11.58
CA PHE A 37 -1.93 12.70 12.48
C PHE A 37 -0.92 13.69 11.88
N GLU A 38 -1.09 14.04 10.60
CA GLU A 38 -0.10 14.81 9.83
C GLU A 38 0.25 16.15 10.49
N PHE A 39 -0.75 16.89 10.97
CA PHE A 39 -0.54 18.13 11.70
C PHE A 39 0.31 17.92 12.96
N LEU A 40 0.02 16.88 13.75
CA LEU A 40 0.77 16.59 14.99
C LEU A 40 2.20 16.13 14.69
N HIS A 41 2.42 15.37 13.62
CA HIS A 41 3.77 15.02 13.19
C HIS A 41 4.58 16.26 12.78
N ARG A 42 3.98 17.15 11.98
CA ARG A 42 4.61 18.41 11.58
C ARG A 42 4.90 19.29 12.80
N LEU A 43 3.95 19.41 13.72
CA LEU A 43 4.11 20.15 14.97
C LEU A 43 5.26 19.60 15.81
N ASN A 44 5.35 18.28 15.96
CA ASN A 44 6.45 17.62 16.69
C ASN A 44 7.81 17.90 16.04
N ILE A 45 7.91 17.75 14.71
CA ILE A 45 9.15 18.02 13.97
C ILE A 45 9.57 19.49 14.14
N THR A 46 8.64 20.43 13.99
CA THR A 46 8.91 21.86 14.14
C THR A 46 9.28 22.22 15.58
N GLY A 47 8.67 21.60 16.58
CA GLY A 47 9.06 21.76 17.97
C GLY A 47 10.53 21.38 18.20
N ILE A 48 10.93 20.19 17.74
CA ILE A 48 12.32 19.73 17.86
C ILE A 48 13.29 20.64 17.08
N GLN A 49 12.87 21.18 15.93
CA GLN A 49 13.68 22.14 15.17
C GLN A 49 13.94 23.41 15.95
N ASN A 50 12.94 23.96 16.64
CA ASN A 50 13.10 25.15 17.47
C ASN A 50 14.09 24.88 18.61
N ASP A 51 13.96 23.75 19.31
CA ASP A 51 14.88 23.37 20.39
C ASP A 51 16.33 23.21 19.88
N LEU A 52 16.51 22.66 18.67
CA LEU A 52 17.82 22.55 18.03
C LEU A 52 18.39 23.92 17.61
N ILE A 53 17.55 24.88 17.26
CA ILE A 53 17.96 26.26 16.93
C ILE A 53 18.47 26.98 18.19
N GLU A 54 17.80 26.80 19.34
CA GLU A 54 18.27 27.35 20.61
C GLU A 54 19.66 26.83 20.96
N ILE A 55 19.87 25.50 20.91
CA ILE A 55 21.19 24.90 21.17
C ILE A 55 22.23 25.39 20.15
N LYS A 56 21.83 25.54 18.89
CA LYS A 56 22.72 26.08 17.85
C LYS A 56 23.20 27.48 18.25
N GLU A 57 22.29 28.36 18.66
CA GLU A 57 22.65 29.73 19.08
C GLU A 57 23.59 29.72 20.30
N ASP A 58 23.32 28.89 21.30
CA ASP A 58 24.17 28.75 22.50
C ASP A 58 25.59 28.26 22.15
N VAL A 59 25.70 27.29 21.23
CA VAL A 59 26.99 26.78 20.75
C VAL A 59 27.79 27.87 20.03
N PHE A 60 27.14 28.65 19.15
CA PHE A 60 27.80 29.73 18.43
C PHE A 60 28.17 30.90 19.37
N GLY A 61 27.31 31.23 20.34
CA GLY A 61 27.53 32.30 21.32
C GLY A 61 28.70 32.00 22.28
N THR A 62 28.82 30.76 22.73
CA THR A 62 29.85 30.33 23.70
C THR A 62 31.12 29.76 23.07
N ARG A 63 31.24 29.77 21.73
CA ARG A 63 32.30 29.06 20.97
C ARG A 63 32.42 27.57 21.34
N GLY A 64 31.29 26.92 21.60
CA GLY A 64 31.22 25.47 21.89
C GLY A 64 31.69 25.06 23.29
N GLY A 65 31.89 26.01 24.21
CA GLY A 65 32.36 25.73 25.56
C GLY A 65 31.30 25.15 26.51
N ASP A 66 30.05 25.61 26.40
CA ASP A 66 28.95 25.25 27.30
C ASP A 66 27.81 24.53 26.55
N CYS A 67 28.19 23.60 25.67
CA CYS A 67 27.22 22.80 24.94
C CYS A 67 26.89 21.52 25.71
N ASP A 68 25.63 21.37 26.11
CA ASP A 68 25.09 20.11 26.61
C ASP A 68 25.04 19.07 25.46
N LYS A 69 26.15 18.32 25.34
CA LYS A 69 26.33 17.29 24.31
C LYS A 69 25.31 16.17 24.43
N GLU A 70 24.82 15.87 25.63
CA GLU A 70 23.81 14.83 25.85
C GLU A 70 22.45 15.29 25.33
N LYS A 71 22.04 16.51 25.67
CA LYS A 71 20.80 17.12 25.16
C LYS A 71 20.83 17.26 23.64
N LEU A 72 21.96 17.71 23.07
CA LEU A 72 22.13 17.81 21.62
C LEU A 72 22.00 16.44 20.93
N SER A 73 22.72 15.42 21.42
CA SER A 73 22.66 14.07 20.85
C SER A 73 21.24 13.49 20.90
N ARG A 74 20.54 13.69 22.03
CA ARG A 74 19.16 13.26 22.21
C ARG A 74 18.23 13.94 21.19
N LEU A 75 18.26 15.27 21.09
CA LEU A 75 17.38 16.01 20.17
C LEU A 75 17.66 15.71 18.70
N LEU A 76 18.92 15.52 18.31
CA LEU A 76 19.26 15.10 16.94
C LEU A 76 18.72 13.70 16.62
N ASN A 77 18.76 12.78 17.58
CA ASN A 77 18.20 11.44 17.42
C ASN A 77 16.65 11.48 17.35
N GLU A 78 16.02 12.25 18.22
CA GLU A 78 14.56 12.47 18.21
C GLU A 78 14.11 13.12 16.89
N TYR A 79 14.84 14.13 16.40
CA TYR A 79 14.58 14.78 15.12
C TYR A 79 14.64 13.81 13.96
N THR A 80 15.72 13.02 13.87
CA THR A 80 15.92 12.02 12.81
C THR A 80 14.83 10.96 12.85
N THR A 81 14.47 10.50 14.05
CA THR A 81 13.39 9.52 14.27
C THR A 81 12.04 10.11 13.87
N ALA A 82 11.75 11.36 14.23
CA ALA A 82 10.50 12.04 13.89
C ALA A 82 10.35 12.20 12.37
N ILE A 83 11.41 12.61 11.66
CA ILE A 83 11.42 12.68 10.19
C ILE A 83 11.17 11.30 9.57
N ARG A 84 11.89 10.28 10.04
CA ARG A 84 11.73 8.91 9.52
C ARG A 84 10.29 8.42 9.71
N ASN A 85 9.71 8.62 10.89
CA ASN A 85 8.35 8.21 11.19
C ASN A 85 7.33 8.98 10.35
N TYR A 86 7.55 10.28 10.13
CA TYR A 86 6.71 11.09 9.26
C TYR A 86 6.77 10.60 7.81
N ASN A 87 7.96 10.37 7.26
CA ASN A 87 8.11 9.85 5.90
C ASN A 87 7.46 8.47 5.74
N TYR A 88 7.65 7.57 6.72
CA TYR A 88 7.02 6.25 6.71
C TYR A 88 5.50 6.32 6.60
N ILE A 89 4.86 7.24 7.33
CA ILE A 89 3.41 7.43 7.28
C ILE A 89 3.00 8.18 5.99
N HIS A 90 3.81 9.13 5.53
CA HIS A 90 3.53 9.91 4.33
C HIS A 90 3.58 9.06 3.06
N GLU A 91 4.46 8.06 3.02
CA GLU A 91 4.58 7.08 1.94
C GLU A 91 3.47 6.01 1.97
N ALA A 92 2.68 5.93 3.05
CA ALA A 92 1.57 4.98 3.12
C ALA A 92 0.47 5.33 2.10
N HIS A 93 -0.18 4.30 1.56
CA HIS A 93 -1.25 4.51 0.58
C HIS A 93 -2.43 5.22 1.24
N ARG A 94 -2.80 6.38 0.70
CA ARG A 94 -3.91 7.19 1.19
C ARG A 94 -5.24 6.65 0.66
N LEU A 95 -6.28 6.69 1.49
CA LEU A 95 -7.62 6.31 1.10
C LEU A 95 -8.20 7.29 0.06
N ASP A 96 -9.01 6.75 -0.85
CA ASP A 96 -9.81 7.57 -1.76
C ASP A 96 -10.78 8.45 -0.99
N TYR A 97 -11.20 9.56 -1.59
CA TYR A 97 -12.12 10.52 -0.99
C TYR A 97 -13.42 9.85 -0.49
N HIS A 98 -14.05 9.01 -1.30
CA HIS A 98 -15.32 8.37 -0.92
C HIS A 98 -15.16 7.41 0.24
N THR A 99 -14.09 6.61 0.21
CA THR A 99 -13.77 5.66 1.30
C THR A 99 -13.43 6.38 2.61
N THR A 100 -12.74 7.52 2.51
CA THR A 100 -12.42 8.40 3.64
C THR A 100 -13.69 8.92 4.31
N GLU A 101 -14.64 9.47 3.55
CA GLU A 101 -15.87 10.03 4.12
C GLU A 101 -16.74 8.95 4.78
N ARG A 102 -16.87 7.77 4.15
CA ARG A 102 -17.57 6.62 4.77
C ARG A 102 -16.91 6.20 6.08
N ARG A 103 -15.58 6.18 6.14
CA ARG A 103 -14.83 5.86 7.36
C ARG A 103 -15.03 6.91 8.46
N LYS A 104 -15.00 8.20 8.11
CA LYS A 104 -15.30 9.28 9.05
C LYS A 104 -16.68 9.12 9.68
N GLN A 105 -17.70 8.85 8.87
CA GLN A 105 -19.06 8.64 9.35
C GLN A 105 -19.15 7.42 10.29
N ARG A 106 -18.52 6.30 9.93
CA ARG A 106 -18.45 5.10 10.79
C ARG A 106 -17.81 5.41 12.15
N LEU A 107 -16.67 6.10 12.15
CA LEU A 107 -15.96 6.46 13.38
C LEU A 107 -16.77 7.44 14.23
N LYS A 108 -17.39 8.45 13.63
CA LYS A 108 -18.30 9.37 14.35
C LYS A 108 -19.47 8.63 15.00
N TYR A 109 -20.03 7.63 14.31
CA TYR A 109 -21.13 6.83 14.82
C TYR A 109 -20.72 5.89 15.96
N LYS A 110 -19.55 5.24 15.84
CA LYS A 110 -19.04 4.29 16.85
C LYS A 110 -18.46 5.00 18.07
N PHE A 111 -17.84 6.16 17.89
CA PHE A 111 -17.19 6.94 18.93
C PHE A 111 -17.96 8.24 19.21
N GLN A 112 -19.19 8.10 19.70
CA GLN A 112 -20.04 9.24 20.05
C GLN A 112 -19.48 10.02 21.23
N SER A 113 -18.85 9.33 22.18
CA SER A 113 -18.20 9.97 23.33
C SER A 113 -17.08 10.92 22.88
N MET A 114 -16.20 10.49 21.97
CA MET A 114 -15.16 11.33 21.37
C MET A 114 -15.73 12.54 20.63
N THR A 115 -16.79 12.33 19.84
CA THR A 115 -17.43 13.40 19.06
C THR A 115 -18.07 14.46 19.98
N THR A 116 -18.61 14.02 21.12
CA THR A 116 -19.26 14.92 22.09
C THR A 116 -18.23 15.68 22.92
N SER A 117 -17.15 15.02 23.35
CA SER A 117 -16.11 15.60 24.19
C SER A 117 -15.16 16.54 23.44
N TYR A 118 -14.91 16.30 22.15
CA TYR A 118 -13.90 17.01 21.37
C TYR A 118 -14.49 17.82 20.20
N ARG A 119 -15.45 18.71 20.51
CA ARG A 119 -16.19 19.49 19.48
C ARG A 119 -15.31 20.42 18.64
N HIS A 120 -14.26 20.99 19.23
CA HIS A 120 -13.41 22.00 18.56
C HIS A 120 -12.33 21.40 17.66
N THR A 121 -11.85 20.21 18.00
CA THR A 121 -10.73 19.54 17.29
C THR A 121 -11.19 18.64 16.15
N ARG A 122 -12.51 18.42 15.99
CA ARG A 122 -13.09 17.54 14.94
C ARG A 122 -12.29 16.23 14.82
N PRO A 123 -12.33 15.33 15.81
CA PRO A 123 -11.32 14.29 16.07
C PRO A 123 -11.08 13.29 14.93
N PHE A 124 -12.04 13.17 14.01
CA PHE A 124 -11.98 12.24 12.88
C PHE A 124 -11.80 12.94 11.52
N GLU A 125 -11.67 14.27 11.50
CA GLU A 125 -11.42 15.01 10.26
C GLU A 125 -9.93 14.96 9.91
N SER A 126 -9.48 13.84 9.35
CA SER A 126 -8.14 13.72 8.80
C SER A 126 -8.10 12.84 7.55
N HIS A 127 -6.91 12.75 6.97
CA HIS A 127 -6.56 11.75 5.98
C HIS A 127 -6.47 10.38 6.65
N TYR A 128 -6.85 9.35 5.91
CA TYR A 128 -6.74 7.97 6.35
C TYR A 128 -5.80 7.23 5.43
N TYR A 129 -5.12 6.25 6.02
CA TYR A 129 -4.11 5.45 5.33
C TYR A 129 -4.42 3.98 5.52
N TYR A 130 -4.10 3.18 4.52
CA TYR A 130 -4.07 1.73 4.66
C TYR A 130 -2.91 1.36 5.58
N LEU A 131 -3.17 0.52 6.58
CA LEU A 131 -2.08 -0.14 7.29
C LEU A 131 -1.39 -1.03 6.25
N HIS A 132 -0.10 -0.75 6.01
CA HIS A 132 0.68 -1.35 4.93
C HIS A 132 0.66 -2.88 5.06
N ASP A 133 -0.21 -3.54 4.30
CA ASP A 133 -0.20 -4.98 4.14
C ASP A 133 0.62 -5.25 2.87
N ASN A 134 1.91 -5.51 3.05
CA ASN A 134 2.85 -5.87 1.98
C ASN A 134 2.36 -7.08 1.15
N ALA A 135 1.26 -7.75 1.53
CA ALA A 135 0.67 -8.87 0.83
C ALA A 135 -0.27 -8.50 -0.34
N ARG A 136 -0.66 -7.24 -0.53
CA ARG A 136 -1.45 -6.82 -1.70
C ARG A 136 -0.62 -5.91 -2.58
N HIS A 137 0.24 -6.53 -3.39
CA HIS A 137 0.90 -5.83 -4.49
C HIS A 137 -0.13 -4.94 -5.22
N PRO A 138 0.17 -3.66 -5.46
CA PRO A 138 -0.66 -2.82 -6.29
C PRO A 138 -0.58 -3.37 -7.71
N MET A 139 -1.45 -4.32 -8.03
CA MET A 139 -1.59 -4.77 -9.40
C MET A 139 -1.98 -3.56 -10.24
N PRO A 140 -1.49 -3.44 -11.49
CA PRO A 140 -1.77 -2.26 -12.30
C PRO A 140 -3.28 -2.05 -12.41
N ASP A 141 -3.79 -0.94 -11.86
CA ASP A 141 -5.21 -0.56 -11.92
C ASP A 141 -5.77 -0.61 -13.35
N VAL A 142 -4.91 -0.53 -14.36
CA VAL A 142 -5.24 -0.66 -15.78
C VAL A 142 -5.90 -2.01 -16.13
N LEU A 143 -5.40 -3.13 -15.60
CA LEU A 143 -6.01 -4.45 -15.84
C LEU A 143 -7.33 -4.57 -15.09
N ARG A 144 -7.35 -4.04 -13.86
CA ARG A 144 -8.52 -3.98 -12.98
C ARG A 144 -9.68 -3.20 -13.62
N ASP A 145 -9.38 -2.06 -14.22
CA ASP A 145 -10.35 -1.19 -14.90
C ASP A 145 -10.83 -1.78 -16.24
N LYS A 146 -9.94 -2.43 -17.00
CA LYS A 146 -10.33 -3.10 -18.25
C LYS A 146 -11.22 -4.32 -17.99
N LEU A 147 -10.90 -5.13 -16.96
CA LEU A 147 -11.77 -6.24 -16.57
C LEU A 147 -13.13 -5.75 -16.05
N ARG A 148 -13.16 -4.63 -15.31
CA ARG A 148 -14.40 -4.00 -14.82
C ARG A 148 -15.33 -3.57 -15.96
N ARG A 149 -14.78 -3.16 -17.12
CA ARG A 149 -15.56 -2.83 -18.32
C ARG A 149 -16.03 -4.05 -19.11
N TRP A 150 -15.35 -5.19 -18.97
CA TRP A 150 -15.60 -6.38 -19.78
C TRP A 150 -16.41 -7.46 -19.05
N LEU A 151 -16.40 -7.48 -17.71
CA LEU A 151 -17.22 -8.41 -16.92
C LEU A 151 -18.69 -7.97 -16.88
N PRO A 152 -19.65 -8.91 -17.04
CA PRO A 152 -21.07 -8.62 -16.85
C PRO A 152 -21.37 -8.27 -15.40
N LEU A 153 -22.26 -7.29 -15.18
CA LEU A 153 -22.65 -6.71 -13.87
C LEU A 153 -23.03 -7.74 -12.78
N ARG A 154 -23.37 -8.97 -13.16
CA ARG A 154 -23.74 -10.04 -12.23
C ARG A 154 -22.54 -10.64 -11.49
N LEU A 155 -21.32 -10.50 -12.01
CA LEU A 155 -20.09 -11.04 -11.41
C LEU A 155 -19.24 -9.97 -10.70
N SER A 156 -19.47 -8.69 -11.00
CA SER A 156 -18.74 -7.59 -10.36
C SER A 156 -19.22 -7.29 -8.94
N TYR A 157 -20.49 -7.56 -8.63
CA TYR A 157 -21.04 -7.36 -7.29
C TYR A 157 -20.79 -8.57 -6.37
N SER A 158 -20.27 -8.33 -5.17
CA SER A 158 -20.25 -9.35 -4.11
C SER A 158 -21.66 -9.60 -3.57
N SER A 159 -21.92 -10.82 -3.06
CA SER A 159 -23.22 -11.17 -2.46
C SER A 159 -23.59 -10.28 -1.27
N GLN A 160 -22.61 -9.67 -0.60
CA GLN A 160 -22.80 -8.75 0.51
C GLN A 160 -23.14 -7.32 0.02
N GLU A 161 -22.47 -6.82 -1.02
CA GLU A 161 -22.73 -5.48 -1.56
C GLU A 161 -24.08 -5.42 -2.29
N ARG A 162 -24.51 -6.52 -2.92
CA ARG A 162 -25.83 -6.62 -3.55
C ARG A 162 -27.00 -6.50 -2.55
N ARG A 163 -26.78 -6.84 -1.28
CA ARG A 163 -27.78 -6.67 -0.20
C ARG A 163 -27.81 -5.25 0.35
N TYR A 164 -26.65 -4.57 0.40
CA TYR A 164 -26.54 -3.23 0.96
C TYR A 164 -26.86 -2.10 -0.05
N ARG A 165 -26.58 -2.29 -1.34
CA ARG A 165 -26.76 -1.27 -2.41
C ARG A 165 -27.72 -1.74 -3.53
N SER A 166 -28.86 -2.32 -3.15
CA SER A 166 -29.86 -2.83 -4.13
C SER A 166 -30.31 -1.76 -5.14
N LYS A 167 -30.51 -0.51 -4.72
CA LYS A 167 -30.93 0.57 -5.63
C LYS A 167 -29.87 0.93 -6.67
N GLU A 168 -28.59 0.90 -6.29
CA GLU A 168 -27.49 1.26 -7.18
C GLU A 168 -27.09 0.11 -8.12
N PHE A 169 -27.38 -1.12 -7.72
CA PHE A 169 -27.34 -2.30 -8.59
C PHE A 169 -28.36 -2.20 -9.72
N ASP A 170 -29.58 -1.75 -9.41
CA ASP A 170 -30.63 -1.54 -10.42
C ASP A 170 -30.32 -0.36 -11.36
N GLU A 171 -29.56 0.63 -10.88
CA GLU A 171 -29.06 1.78 -11.67
C GLU A 171 -27.79 1.49 -12.49
N GLY A 172 -27.21 0.29 -12.38
CA GLY A 172 -26.07 -0.14 -13.19
C GLY A 172 -24.74 0.58 -12.88
N LYS A 173 -24.62 1.17 -11.68
CA LYS A 173 -23.38 1.85 -11.28
C LYS A 173 -22.28 0.83 -10.99
N PRO A 174 -21.01 1.16 -11.29
CA PRO A 174 -19.93 0.21 -11.09
C PRO A 174 -19.61 0.08 -9.58
N PRO A 175 -19.45 -1.15 -9.03
CA PRO A 175 -19.29 -1.38 -7.58
C PRO A 175 -17.94 -0.85 -7.06
N ASP A 176 -17.91 -0.35 -5.82
CA ASP A 176 -16.69 0.20 -5.18
C ASP A 176 -15.79 -0.89 -4.58
N GLU A 177 -16.39 -1.98 -4.09
CA GLU A 177 -15.66 -3.09 -3.49
C GLU A 177 -15.62 -4.27 -4.48
N ILE A 178 -14.42 -4.79 -4.74
CA ILE A 178 -14.23 -5.85 -5.73
C ILE A 178 -14.59 -7.19 -5.11
N SER A 179 -15.46 -7.94 -5.78
CA SER A 179 -15.76 -9.32 -5.41
C SER A 179 -14.47 -10.16 -5.32
N PRO A 180 -14.26 -10.95 -4.26
CA PRO A 180 -13.05 -11.78 -4.09
C PRO A 180 -12.82 -12.75 -5.26
N LEU A 181 -13.87 -13.10 -6.01
CA LEU A 181 -13.76 -13.90 -7.23
C LEU A 181 -13.04 -13.17 -8.37
N VAL A 182 -13.30 -11.87 -8.55
CA VAL A 182 -12.67 -11.07 -9.60
C VAL A 182 -11.19 -10.88 -9.28
N ASP A 183 -10.85 -10.62 -8.02
CA ASP A 183 -9.45 -10.53 -7.60
C ASP A 183 -8.70 -11.86 -7.84
N ASN A 184 -9.32 -12.99 -7.51
CA ASN A 184 -8.76 -14.32 -7.79
C ASN A 184 -8.62 -14.61 -9.29
N LEU A 185 -9.57 -14.20 -10.13
CA LEU A 185 -9.50 -14.36 -11.59
C LEU A 185 -8.40 -13.50 -12.21
N VAL A 186 -8.25 -12.25 -11.75
CA VAL A 186 -7.19 -11.35 -12.19
C VAL A 186 -5.83 -11.94 -11.82
N ARG A 187 -5.65 -12.39 -10.57
CA ARG A 187 -4.42 -13.07 -10.13
C ARG A 187 -4.12 -14.31 -10.96
N LEU A 188 -5.13 -15.15 -11.22
CA LEU A 188 -4.98 -16.33 -12.08
C LEU A 188 -4.56 -15.96 -13.49
N SER A 189 -5.16 -14.91 -14.07
CA SER A 189 -4.83 -14.46 -15.43
C SER A 189 -3.38 -13.99 -15.54
N VAL A 190 -2.88 -13.23 -14.55
CA VAL A 190 -1.49 -12.77 -14.55
C VAL A 190 -0.52 -13.92 -14.32
N ALA A 191 -0.86 -14.88 -13.45
CA ALA A 191 -0.07 -16.10 -13.29
C ALA A 191 0.02 -16.90 -14.60
N LEU A 192 -1.11 -17.06 -15.31
CA LEU A 192 -1.15 -17.74 -16.61
C LEU A 192 -0.32 -17.01 -17.67
N VAL A 193 -0.46 -15.68 -17.76
CA VAL A 193 0.34 -14.87 -18.70
C VAL A 193 1.82 -15.00 -18.38
N ALA A 194 2.24 -14.93 -17.11
CA ALA A 194 3.63 -15.08 -16.72
C ALA A 194 4.20 -16.45 -17.13
N VAL A 195 3.43 -17.53 -16.93
CA VAL A 195 3.82 -18.88 -17.38
C VAL A 195 3.91 -18.97 -18.90
N LEU A 196 2.93 -18.42 -19.62
CA LEU A 196 2.92 -18.43 -21.09
C LEU A 196 4.09 -17.67 -21.68
N VAL A 197 4.44 -16.51 -21.12
CA VAL A 197 5.57 -15.69 -21.58
C VAL A 197 6.89 -16.47 -21.50
N LEU A 198 7.07 -17.33 -20.49
CA LEU A 198 8.23 -18.22 -20.39
C LEU A 198 8.11 -19.48 -21.26
N ALA A 199 6.94 -20.09 -21.32
CA ALA A 199 6.72 -21.35 -22.01
C ALA A 199 6.90 -21.23 -23.53
N VAL A 200 6.41 -20.14 -24.14
CA VAL A 200 6.47 -19.92 -25.60
C VAL A 200 7.91 -19.98 -26.15
N PRO A 201 8.88 -19.18 -25.67
CA PRO A 201 10.25 -19.24 -26.18
C PRO A 201 10.92 -20.60 -25.91
N ILE A 202 10.63 -21.25 -24.78
CA ILE A 202 11.15 -22.59 -24.47
C ILE A 202 10.62 -23.62 -25.48
N CYS A 203 9.33 -23.59 -25.80
CA CYS A 203 8.74 -24.47 -26.81
C CYS A 203 9.35 -24.22 -28.21
N ILE A 204 9.53 -22.96 -28.61
CA ILE A 204 10.14 -22.62 -29.91
C ILE A 204 11.57 -23.18 -30.01
N ILE A 205 12.37 -22.99 -28.96
CA ILE A 205 13.75 -23.49 -28.88
C ILE A 205 13.79 -25.02 -28.93
N SER A 206 12.82 -25.69 -28.29
CA SER A 206 12.74 -27.16 -28.26
C SER A 206 12.36 -27.80 -29.60
N VAL A 207 11.57 -27.13 -30.45
CA VAL A 207 11.08 -27.72 -31.71
C VAL A 207 12.16 -27.72 -32.81
N GLN A 208 13.07 -26.74 -32.81
CA GLN A 208 14.16 -26.67 -33.79
C GLN A 208 15.47 -26.29 -33.11
N PRO A 209 16.22 -27.26 -32.56
CA PRO A 209 17.48 -27.00 -31.87
C PRO A 209 18.54 -26.53 -32.87
N SER A 210 18.69 -25.21 -32.98
CA SER A 210 19.72 -24.55 -33.77
C SER A 210 20.23 -23.35 -32.98
N LEU A 211 21.54 -23.28 -32.79
CA LEU A 211 22.17 -22.26 -31.95
C LEU A 211 21.76 -20.84 -32.38
N THR A 212 21.83 -20.56 -33.68
CA THR A 212 21.46 -19.25 -34.24
C THR A 212 19.98 -18.93 -34.02
N LYS A 213 19.08 -19.89 -34.25
CA LYS A 213 17.63 -19.68 -34.07
C LYS A 213 17.26 -19.47 -32.61
N SER A 214 17.86 -20.23 -31.70
CA SER A 214 17.60 -20.12 -30.26
C SER A 214 18.11 -18.78 -29.69
N LEU A 215 19.28 -18.33 -30.12
CA LEU A 215 19.86 -17.06 -29.70
C LEU A 215 19.02 -15.88 -30.21
N VAL A 216 18.64 -15.89 -31.49
CA VAL A 216 17.75 -14.87 -32.08
C VAL A 216 16.38 -14.85 -31.39
N THR A 217 15.78 -16.02 -31.14
CA THR A 217 14.48 -16.11 -30.45
C THR A 217 14.58 -15.52 -29.04
N SER A 218 15.61 -15.86 -28.28
CA SER A 218 15.80 -15.35 -26.92
C SER A 218 15.96 -13.82 -26.88
N ILE A 219 16.78 -13.25 -27.77
CA ILE A 219 16.94 -11.79 -27.86
C ILE A 219 15.60 -11.10 -28.14
N ILE A 220 14.83 -11.59 -29.10
CA ILE A 220 13.53 -11.00 -29.47
C ILE A 220 12.58 -11.04 -28.26
N PHE A 221 12.45 -12.21 -27.61
CA PHE A 221 11.55 -12.36 -26.47
C PHE A 221 12.01 -11.57 -25.24
N MET A 222 13.31 -11.44 -25.00
CA MET A 222 13.86 -10.58 -23.93
C MET A 222 13.54 -9.11 -24.16
N VAL A 223 13.73 -8.61 -25.38
CA VAL A 223 13.43 -7.21 -25.72
C VAL A 223 11.94 -6.95 -25.59
N LEU A 224 11.09 -7.85 -26.10
CA LEU A 224 9.63 -7.73 -25.97
C LEU A 224 9.19 -7.73 -24.50
N PHE A 225 9.77 -8.61 -23.67
CA PHE A 225 9.50 -8.64 -22.24
C PHE A 225 9.92 -7.35 -21.53
N ALA A 226 11.11 -6.84 -21.81
CA ALA A 226 11.61 -5.58 -21.25
C ALA A 226 10.73 -4.38 -21.66
N CYS A 227 10.31 -4.31 -22.92
CA CYS A 227 9.35 -3.32 -23.40
C CYS A 227 8.00 -3.47 -22.69
N ALA A 228 7.47 -4.69 -22.58
CA ALA A 228 6.19 -4.95 -21.92
C ALA A 228 6.21 -4.54 -20.45
N LEU A 229 7.30 -4.79 -19.72
CA LEU A 229 7.45 -4.31 -18.35
C LEU A 229 7.58 -2.79 -18.27
N SER A 230 8.38 -2.18 -19.17
CA SER A 230 8.64 -0.74 -19.14
C SER A 230 7.39 0.10 -19.45
N PHE A 231 6.51 -0.39 -20.33
CA PHE A 231 5.28 0.32 -20.69
C PHE A 231 4.05 -0.18 -19.93
N GLY A 232 4.03 -1.44 -19.50
CA GLY A 232 2.83 -2.11 -18.98
C GLY A 232 2.72 -2.16 -17.46
N VAL A 233 3.83 -2.04 -16.73
CA VAL A 233 3.85 -2.18 -15.27
C VAL A 233 4.49 -0.95 -14.64
N LYS A 234 3.82 -0.34 -13.66
CA LYS A 234 4.44 0.65 -12.78
C LYS A 234 5.42 -0.08 -11.86
N SER A 235 6.67 -0.15 -12.28
CA SER A 235 7.77 -0.81 -11.59
C SER A 235 8.91 0.16 -11.42
N SER A 236 9.66 0.08 -10.32
CA SER A 236 10.89 0.85 -10.16
C SER A 236 11.94 0.39 -11.19
N ASN A 237 12.88 1.28 -11.55
CA ASN A 237 13.94 0.96 -12.51
C ASN A 237 14.75 -0.28 -12.08
N ILE A 238 14.95 -0.46 -10.77
CA ILE A 238 15.68 -1.60 -10.20
C ILE A 238 14.86 -2.89 -10.34
N GLU A 239 13.58 -2.87 -10.03
CA GLU A 239 12.70 -4.05 -10.19
C GLU A 239 12.62 -4.49 -11.66
N THR A 240 12.54 -3.55 -12.61
CA THR A 240 12.54 -3.87 -14.05
C THR A 240 13.86 -4.51 -14.49
N LEU A 241 14.98 -4.01 -13.98
CA LEU A 241 16.31 -4.58 -14.23
C LEU A 241 16.40 -6.02 -13.69
N VAL A 242 15.97 -6.24 -12.44
CA VAL A 242 15.99 -7.56 -11.79
C VAL A 242 15.06 -8.55 -12.50
N ALA A 243 13.86 -8.12 -12.89
CA ALA A 243 12.91 -8.96 -13.64
C ALA A 243 13.46 -9.35 -15.02
N THR A 244 14.11 -8.41 -15.72
CA THR A 244 14.73 -8.70 -17.03
C THR A 244 15.93 -9.64 -16.90
N ALA A 245 16.74 -9.46 -15.86
CA ALA A 245 17.89 -10.32 -15.58
C ALA A 245 17.46 -11.76 -15.23
N THR A 246 16.43 -11.92 -14.40
CA THR A 246 15.88 -13.24 -14.05
C THR A 246 15.28 -13.94 -15.25
N TYR A 247 14.51 -13.23 -16.09
CA TYR A 247 13.97 -13.78 -17.33
C TYR A 247 15.07 -14.23 -18.30
N SER A 248 16.11 -13.40 -18.48
CA SER A 248 17.28 -13.71 -19.31
C SER A 248 18.00 -14.97 -18.83
N ALA A 249 18.25 -15.07 -17.52
CA ALA A 249 18.94 -16.20 -16.92
C ALA A 249 18.22 -17.53 -17.22
N VAL A 250 16.89 -17.56 -17.08
CA VAL A 250 16.09 -18.75 -17.39
C VAL A 250 16.25 -19.14 -18.87
N LEU A 251 16.08 -18.20 -19.80
CA LEU A 251 16.21 -18.50 -21.22
C LEU A 251 17.62 -18.99 -21.60
N VAL A 252 18.67 -18.35 -21.08
CA VAL A 252 20.06 -18.73 -21.38
C VAL A 252 20.39 -20.14 -20.87
N VAL A 253 19.86 -20.55 -19.70
CA VAL A 253 20.02 -21.92 -19.19
C VAL A 253 19.37 -22.94 -20.13
N PHE A 254 18.19 -22.64 -20.67
CA PHE A 254 17.53 -23.52 -21.65
C PHE A 254 18.27 -23.60 -22.98
N ILE A 255 18.91 -22.52 -23.43
CA ILE A 255 19.77 -22.56 -24.62
C ILE A 255 20.99 -23.45 -24.36
N GLY A 256 21.68 -23.25 -23.23
CA GLY A 256 22.88 -24.00 -22.88
C GLY A 256 22.65 -25.51 -22.81
N THR A 257 21.56 -25.94 -22.17
CA THR A 257 21.19 -27.37 -22.06
C THR A 257 20.87 -27.99 -23.43
N ASN A 258 20.13 -27.31 -24.31
CA ASN A 258 19.81 -27.82 -25.65
C ASN A 258 21.03 -27.90 -26.58
N THR A 259 22.00 -27.00 -26.43
CA THR A 259 23.24 -27.06 -27.23
C THR A 259 24.10 -28.28 -26.87
N GLN A 260 24.18 -28.64 -25.58
CA GLN A 260 24.94 -29.82 -25.13
C GLN A 260 24.33 -31.12 -25.66
N ALA A 261 23.00 -31.24 -25.64
CA ALA A 261 22.29 -32.40 -26.16
C ALA A 261 22.45 -32.59 -27.69
N SER A 262 22.77 -31.54 -28.43
CA SER A 262 23.00 -31.62 -29.88
C SER A 262 24.44 -32.02 -30.25
N THR A 263 25.37 -31.96 -29.29
CA THR A 263 26.80 -32.30 -29.48
C THR A 263 27.18 -33.70 -28.99
N THR A 264 26.24 -34.43 -28.39
CA THR A 264 26.34 -35.85 -28.02
C THR A 264 25.57 -36.71 -29.01
#